data_AF-A0A7U9RR26-F1
#
_entry.id   AF-A0A7U9RR26-F1
#
_cell.length_a   1.000
_cell.length_b   1.000
_cell.length_c   1.000
_cell.angle_alpha   90.00
_cell.angle_beta   90.00
_cell.angle_gamma   90.00
#
_symmetry.space_group_name_H-M   'P 1'
#
loop_
_entity.id
_entity.type
_entity.pdbx_description
1 polymer ?
#
loop_
_entity_poly.entity_id
_entity_poly.type
_entity_poly.pdbx_seq_one_letter_code
_entity_poly.pdbx_strand_id
1 'polypeptide(L)'
;MNLSFNNGVASIFTQNSGYRLKSTEERMERVQKKESQINFFEGKKAKLKDMQCNTLDEIAQKLALFNNYNDQIDAVKKQFNYEQMMHCTDEAKELGEKIAKAAEELEPKTAEERREELAKEALGIEDEGILDEMLEELPEEVLEDTLNEMLTDEEIIQKKLEEELPEIVEQEKLTEMFLDRQYVPFDIKA
;
A
#
# COMPACT_ATOMS: atom_id res chain seq x y z
N MET A 1 -39.06 -0.14 19.82
CA MET A 1 -39.46 -0.32 18.40
C MET A 1 -38.18 -0.52 17.59
N ASN A 2 -38.18 -1.58 16.78
CA ASN A 2 -37.08 -2.11 15.97
C ASN A 2 -36.46 -1.09 15.02
N LEU A 3 -35.13 -1.12 14.89
CA LEU A 3 -34.45 -1.23 13.60
C LEU A 3 -33.21 -2.12 13.81
N SER A 4 -33.40 -3.43 13.60
CA SER A 4 -32.33 -4.41 13.45
C SER A 4 -31.72 -4.21 12.06
N PHE A 5 -30.45 -3.79 12.01
CA PHE A 5 -29.66 -3.81 10.78
C PHE A 5 -28.78 -5.07 10.80
N ASN A 6 -29.36 -6.15 10.32
CA ASN A 6 -28.63 -7.35 9.97
C ASN A 6 -27.98 -7.10 8.60
N ASN A 7 -26.70 -6.75 8.58
CA ASN A 7 -25.92 -6.64 7.34
C ASN A 7 -24.76 -7.65 7.38
N GLY A 8 -25.12 -8.90 7.08
CA GLY A 8 -24.23 -10.07 7.05
C GLY A 8 -23.27 -10.10 5.86
N VAL A 9 -22.52 -9.01 5.64
CA VAL A 9 -21.40 -8.96 4.67
C VAL A 9 -20.15 -8.26 5.22
N ALA A 10 -20.14 -7.88 6.50
CA ALA A 10 -19.00 -7.20 7.14
C ALA A 10 -18.11 -8.13 7.99
N SER A 11 -18.02 -9.43 7.66
CA SER A 11 -17.42 -10.45 8.54
C SER A 11 -16.26 -11.27 7.94
N ILE A 12 -15.53 -10.76 6.95
CA ILE A 12 -14.30 -11.42 6.46
C ILE A 12 -13.02 -10.65 6.83
N PHE A 13 -13.11 -9.38 7.26
CA PHE A 13 -11.91 -8.58 7.60
C PHE A 13 -11.66 -8.34 9.10
N THR A 14 -12.44 -8.96 9.99
CA THR A 14 -12.38 -8.67 11.44
C THR A 14 -11.67 -9.75 12.27
N GLN A 15 -10.73 -10.49 11.68
CA GLN A 15 -9.90 -11.46 12.40
C GLN A 15 -8.42 -11.08 12.35
N ASN A 16 -8.06 -9.94 12.94
CA ASN A 16 -6.72 -9.76 13.51
C ASN A 16 -6.73 -8.75 14.67
N SER A 17 -7.21 -9.19 15.83
CA SER A 17 -7.30 -8.37 17.06
C SER A 17 -5.96 -8.27 17.82
N GLY A 18 -4.83 -8.15 17.12
CA GLY A 18 -3.49 -8.07 17.74
C GLY A 18 -2.60 -6.94 17.23
N TYR A 19 -2.82 -6.47 16.01
CA TYR A 19 -2.01 -5.41 15.40
C TYR A 19 -2.94 -4.43 14.69
N ARG A 20 -3.41 -3.41 15.40
CA ARG A 20 -4.07 -2.28 14.75
C ARG A 20 -2.99 -1.57 13.92
N LEU A 21 -3.23 -1.43 12.62
CA LEU A 21 -2.35 -0.65 11.76
C LEU A 21 -2.34 0.80 12.26
N LYS A 22 -1.16 1.41 12.33
CA LYS A 22 -0.97 2.79 12.81
C LYS A 22 -1.91 3.77 12.10
N SER A 23 -2.13 3.60 10.80
CA SER A 23 -3.07 4.39 9.99
C SER A 23 -4.53 4.30 10.47
N THR A 24 -4.94 3.15 11.00
CA THR A 24 -6.28 2.94 11.54
C THR A 24 -6.46 3.64 12.89
N GLU A 25 -5.42 3.66 13.72
CA GLU A 25 -5.41 4.39 14.99
C GLU A 25 -5.44 5.90 14.76
N GLU A 26 -4.54 6.40 13.91
CA GLU A 26 -4.49 7.83 13.55
C GLU A 26 -5.80 8.31 12.92
N ARG A 27 -6.44 7.49 12.07
CA ARG A 27 -7.78 7.80 11.54
C ARG A 27 -8.83 7.91 12.64
N MET A 28 -8.80 7.00 13.61
CA MET A 28 -9.73 7.01 14.74
C MET A 28 -9.57 8.28 15.59
N GLU A 29 -8.33 8.68 15.86
CA GLU A 29 -8.03 9.93 16.56
C GLU A 29 -8.57 11.15 15.81
N ARG A 30 -8.37 11.22 14.48
CA ARG A 30 -8.92 12.30 13.65
C ARG A 30 -10.45 12.36 13.72
N VAL A 31 -11.11 11.21 13.69
CA VAL A 31 -12.58 11.12 13.83
C VAL A 31 -13.02 11.62 15.21
N GLN A 32 -12.38 11.16 16.28
CA GLN A 32 -12.70 11.58 17.65
C GLN A 32 -12.49 13.09 17.84
N LYS A 33 -11.40 13.65 17.29
CA LYS A 33 -11.12 15.09 17.33
C LYS A 33 -12.21 15.89 16.62
N LYS A 34 -12.61 15.46 15.41
CA LYS A 34 -13.72 16.08 14.66
C LYS A 34 -15.02 16.05 15.47
N GLU A 35 -15.38 14.89 16.02
CA GLU A 35 -16.62 14.73 16.79
C GLU A 35 -16.62 15.58 18.06
N SER A 36 -15.51 15.63 18.79
CA SER A 36 -15.34 16.49 19.96
C SER A 36 -15.57 17.97 19.63
N GLN A 37 -15.00 18.45 18.52
CA GLN A 37 -15.19 19.83 18.07
C GLN A 37 -16.64 20.12 17.64
N ILE A 38 -17.28 19.22 16.89
CA ILE A 38 -18.69 19.37 16.51
C ILE A 38 -19.57 19.40 17.76
N ASN A 39 -19.37 18.49 18.71
CA ASN A 39 -20.14 18.42 19.94
C ASN A 39 -20.00 19.70 20.78
N PHE A 40 -18.81 20.31 20.79
CA PHE A 40 -18.59 21.58 21.48
C PHE A 40 -19.46 22.71 20.89
N PHE A 41 -19.49 22.86 19.56
CA PHE A 41 -20.30 23.89 18.91
C PHE A 41 -21.80 23.58 18.97
N GLU A 42 -22.21 22.33 18.82
CA GLU A 42 -23.60 21.92 19.02
C GLU A 42 -24.05 22.19 20.47
N GLY A 43 -23.18 21.98 21.46
CA GLY A 43 -23.44 22.36 22.85
C GLY A 43 -23.64 23.86 23.04
N LYS A 44 -22.81 24.70 22.41
CA LYS A 44 -22.98 26.17 22.43
C LYS A 44 -24.28 26.60 21.76
N LYS A 45 -24.63 25.99 20.64
CA LYS A 45 -25.86 26.23 19.88
C LYS A 45 -27.10 25.81 20.67
N ALA A 46 -27.05 24.69 21.39
CA ALA A 46 -28.11 24.26 22.28
C ALA A 46 -28.35 25.27 23.42
N LYS A 47 -27.27 25.79 24.03
CA LYS A 47 -27.35 26.82 25.09
C LYS A 47 -27.96 28.14 24.62
N LEU A 48 -27.90 28.46 23.32
CA LEU A 48 -28.61 29.63 22.80
C LEU A 48 -30.12 29.54 23.03
N LYS A 49 -30.71 28.34 23.10
CA LYS A 49 -32.15 28.18 23.37
C LYS A 49 -32.57 28.82 24.70
N ASP A 50 -31.72 28.73 25.70
CA ASP A 50 -31.98 29.24 27.05
C ASP A 50 -31.73 30.76 27.17
N MET A 51 -31.11 31.38 26.17
CA MET A 51 -30.89 32.83 26.14
C MET A 51 -32.20 33.56 25.88
N GLN A 52 -32.68 34.30 26.89
CA GLN A 52 -33.82 35.20 26.76
C GLN A 52 -33.41 36.48 26.03
N CYS A 53 -34.27 36.98 25.15
CA CYS A 53 -34.07 38.21 24.41
C CYS A 53 -35.28 39.12 24.62
N ASN A 54 -35.05 40.36 25.01
CA ASN A 54 -36.09 41.37 25.29
C ASN A 54 -36.17 42.43 24.19
N THR A 55 -35.15 42.52 23.33
CA THR A 55 -35.05 43.51 22.25
C THR A 55 -34.82 42.86 20.89
N LEU A 56 -35.13 43.57 19.81
CA LEU A 56 -34.90 43.10 18.44
C LEU A 56 -33.40 42.89 18.16
N ASP A 57 -32.55 43.75 18.71
CA ASP A 57 -31.10 43.67 18.54
C ASP A 57 -30.51 42.42 19.21
N GLU A 58 -31.00 42.06 20.40
CA GLU A 58 -30.60 40.82 21.08
C GLU A 58 -31.00 39.57 20.28
N ILE A 59 -32.18 39.60 19.64
CA ILE A 59 -32.62 38.51 18.75
C ILE A 59 -31.70 38.40 17.54
N ALA A 60 -31.34 39.52 16.92
CA ALA A 60 -30.42 39.56 15.79
C ALA A 60 -29.03 39.01 16.16
N GLN A 61 -28.49 39.40 17.32
CA GLN A 61 -27.22 38.88 17.83
C GLN A 61 -27.27 37.37 18.10
N LYS A 62 -28.36 36.88 18.71
CA LYS A 62 -28.56 35.45 18.95
C LYS A 62 -28.59 34.65 17.65
N LEU A 63 -29.26 35.15 16.61
CA LEU A 63 -29.29 34.53 15.28
C LEU A 63 -27.91 34.56 14.61
N ALA A 64 -27.18 35.66 14.72
CA ALA A 64 -25.82 35.77 14.19
C ALA A 64 -24.88 34.74 14.85
N LEU A 65 -24.95 34.58 16.17
CA LEU A 65 -24.20 33.55 16.89
C LEU A 65 -24.60 32.13 16.47
N PHE A 66 -25.90 31.88 16.29
CA PHE A 66 -26.39 30.58 15.83
C PHE A 66 -25.83 30.21 14.46
N ASN A 67 -25.86 31.14 13.50
CA ASN A 67 -25.31 30.92 12.16
C ASN A 67 -23.80 30.76 12.21
N ASN A 68 -23.10 31.57 13.00
CA ASN A 68 -21.66 31.45 13.17
C ASN A 68 -21.23 30.07 13.71
N TYR A 69 -21.98 29.50 14.66
CA TYR A 69 -21.70 28.14 15.13
C TYR A 69 -21.97 27.06 14.06
N ASN A 70 -22.99 27.24 13.21
CA ASN A 70 -23.19 26.34 12.07
C ASN A 70 -22.01 26.42 11.08
N ASP A 71 -21.56 27.64 10.75
CA ASP A 71 -20.42 27.85 9.86
C ASP A 71 -19.14 27.20 10.42
N GLN A 72 -18.93 27.29 11.74
CA GLN A 72 -17.81 26.64 12.41
C GLN A 72 -17.91 25.12 12.35
N ILE A 73 -19.10 24.54 12.55
CA ILE A 73 -19.32 23.10 12.41
C ILE A 73 -19.01 22.64 10.98
N ASP A 74 -19.44 23.38 9.99
CA ASP A 74 -19.20 23.03 8.59
C ASP A 74 -17.74 23.24 8.19
N ALA A 75 -17.05 24.25 8.74
CA ALA A 75 -15.61 24.42 8.60
C ALA A 75 -14.84 23.20 9.18
N VAL A 76 -15.21 22.72 10.36
CA VAL A 76 -14.61 21.51 10.97
C VAL A 76 -14.82 20.28 10.08
N LYS A 77 -16.02 20.08 9.53
CA LYS A 77 -16.28 18.97 8.60
C LYS A 77 -15.44 19.06 7.34
N LYS A 78 -15.32 20.27 6.75
CA LYS A 78 -14.49 20.51 5.56
C LYS A 78 -13.02 20.25 5.84
N GLN A 79 -12.51 20.72 6.96
CA GLN A 79 -11.13 20.47 7.38
C GLN A 79 -10.86 18.97 7.55
N PHE A 80 -11.75 18.24 8.23
CA PHE A 80 -11.62 16.80 8.37
C PHE A 80 -11.59 16.09 7.00
N ASN A 81 -12.47 16.48 6.07
CA ASN A 81 -12.46 15.91 4.72
C ASN A 81 -11.15 16.19 3.99
N TYR A 82 -10.62 17.42 4.10
CA TYR A 82 -9.33 17.77 3.52
C TYR A 82 -8.19 16.91 4.11
N GLU A 83 -8.15 16.77 5.44
CA GLU A 83 -7.16 15.92 6.11
C GLU A 83 -7.25 14.45 5.67
N GLN A 84 -8.45 13.90 5.48
CA GLN A 84 -8.60 12.54 4.94
C GLN A 84 -8.09 12.43 3.51
N MET A 85 -8.40 13.42 2.65
CA MET A 85 -7.92 13.43 1.27
C MET A 85 -6.40 13.52 1.18
N MET A 86 -5.77 14.37 1.98
CA MET A 86 -4.31 14.47 2.04
C MET A 86 -3.67 13.14 2.43
N HIS A 87 -4.18 12.51 3.49
CA HIS A 87 -3.66 11.22 3.95
C HIS A 87 -3.78 10.12 2.88
N CYS A 88 -4.92 10.03 2.19
CA CYS A 88 -5.06 9.06 1.10
C CYS A 88 -4.13 9.37 -0.08
N THR A 89 -3.85 10.65 -0.33
CA THR A 89 -2.94 11.06 -1.41
C THR A 89 -1.49 10.69 -1.07
N ASP A 90 -1.08 10.91 0.18
CA ASP A 90 0.25 10.54 0.66
C ASP A 90 0.46 9.02 0.60
N GLU A 91 -0.52 8.24 1.06
CA GLU A 91 -0.50 6.77 0.94
C GLU A 91 -0.40 6.30 -0.53
N ALA A 92 -1.19 6.91 -1.41
CA ALA A 92 -1.16 6.58 -2.84
C ALA A 92 0.19 6.94 -3.48
N LYS A 93 0.80 8.05 -3.06
CA LYS A 93 2.12 8.47 -3.52
C LYS A 93 3.20 7.50 -3.04
N GLU A 94 3.20 7.11 -1.77
CA GLU A 94 4.14 6.12 -1.24
C GLU A 94 4.02 4.76 -1.96
N LEU A 95 2.79 4.33 -2.27
CA LEU A 95 2.57 3.12 -3.06
C LEU A 95 3.09 3.28 -4.49
N GLY A 96 2.84 4.44 -5.12
CA GLY A 96 3.37 4.76 -6.45
C GLY A 96 4.89 4.74 -6.50
N GLU A 97 5.55 5.32 -5.49
CA GLU A 97 7.01 5.31 -5.35
C GLU A 97 7.56 3.88 -5.18
N LYS A 98 6.90 3.04 -4.38
CA LYS A 98 7.28 1.63 -4.23
C LYS A 98 7.15 0.86 -5.54
N ILE A 99 6.07 1.09 -6.28
CA ILE A 99 5.85 0.45 -7.59
C ILE A 99 6.89 0.94 -8.60
N ALA A 100 7.21 2.24 -8.61
CA ALA A 100 8.22 2.80 -9.50
C ALA A 100 9.60 2.20 -9.22
N LYS A 101 10.02 2.09 -7.95
CA LYS A 101 11.27 1.42 -7.57
C LYS A 101 11.29 -0.05 -7.97
N ALA A 102 10.21 -0.79 -7.71
CA ALA A 102 10.10 -2.18 -8.12
C ALA A 102 10.12 -2.33 -9.65
N ALA A 103 9.59 -1.34 -10.39
CA ALA A 103 9.66 -1.33 -11.85
C ALA A 103 11.09 -1.06 -12.34
N GLU A 104 11.82 -0.12 -11.72
CA GLU A 104 13.26 0.12 -12.00
C GLU A 104 14.09 -1.14 -11.73
N GLU A 105 13.85 -1.85 -10.62
CA GLU A 105 14.52 -3.12 -10.31
C GLU A 105 14.20 -4.25 -11.32
N LEU A 106 13.06 -4.17 -12.01
CA LEU A 106 12.64 -5.14 -13.03
C LEU A 106 13.06 -4.73 -14.45
N GLU A 107 13.65 -3.54 -14.64
CA GLU A 107 14.15 -3.15 -15.95
C GLU A 107 15.29 -4.10 -16.38
N PRO A 108 15.37 -4.44 -17.69
CA PRO A 108 16.41 -5.32 -18.17
C PRO A 108 17.78 -4.67 -17.96
N LYS A 109 18.62 -5.31 -17.15
CA LYS A 109 19.98 -4.85 -16.84
C LYS A 109 20.80 -4.60 -18.11
N THR A 110 21.58 -3.53 -18.10
CA THR A 110 22.51 -3.20 -19.19
C THR A 110 23.65 -4.23 -19.26
N ALA A 111 24.41 -4.25 -20.36
CA ALA A 111 25.53 -5.17 -20.52
C ALA A 111 26.68 -4.89 -19.51
N GLU A 112 26.82 -3.63 -19.10
CA GLU A 112 27.80 -3.19 -18.11
C GLU A 112 27.39 -3.62 -16.70
N GLU A 113 26.14 -3.34 -16.30
CA GLU A 113 25.60 -3.77 -15.00
C GLU A 113 25.60 -5.29 -14.82
N ARG A 114 25.29 -6.05 -15.88
CA ARG A 114 25.40 -7.53 -15.84
C ARG A 114 26.83 -8.00 -15.63
N ARG A 115 27.80 -7.35 -16.29
CA ARG A 115 29.21 -7.71 -16.15
C ARG A 115 29.75 -7.35 -14.77
N GLU A 116 29.32 -6.22 -14.21
CA GLU A 116 29.67 -5.80 -12.87
C GLU A 116 29.06 -6.72 -11.80
N GLU A 117 27.82 -7.16 -11.98
CA GLU A 117 27.16 -8.10 -11.07
C GLU A 117 27.81 -9.49 -11.11
N LEU A 118 28.18 -9.98 -12.30
CA LEU A 118 28.98 -11.20 -12.43
C LEU A 118 30.35 -11.07 -11.77
N ALA A 119 30.99 -9.91 -11.86
CA ALA A 119 32.25 -9.64 -11.16
C ALA A 119 32.05 -9.63 -9.63
N LYS A 120 30.97 -9.00 -9.13
CA LYS A 120 30.58 -9.02 -7.72
C LYS A 120 30.35 -10.45 -7.22
N GLU A 121 29.63 -11.27 -7.99
CA GLU A 121 29.37 -12.66 -7.65
C GLU A 121 30.64 -13.53 -7.68
N ALA A 122 31.48 -13.39 -8.71
CA ALA A 122 32.73 -14.12 -8.84
C ALA A 122 33.72 -13.80 -7.71
N LEU A 123 33.73 -12.55 -7.23
CA LEU A 123 34.62 -12.08 -6.17
C LEU A 123 33.99 -12.19 -4.76
N GLY A 124 32.69 -12.43 -4.67
CA GLY A 124 31.94 -12.49 -3.40
C GLY A 124 31.87 -11.15 -2.67
N ILE A 125 31.79 -10.03 -3.40
CA ILE A 125 31.81 -8.66 -2.87
C ILE A 125 30.40 -8.06 -2.89
N GLU A 126 29.92 -7.60 -1.74
CA GLU A 126 28.60 -6.95 -1.60
C GLU A 126 28.66 -5.41 -1.72
N ASP A 127 29.84 -4.80 -1.61
CA ASP A 127 30.05 -3.34 -1.60
C ASP A 127 30.75 -2.86 -2.89
N GLU A 128 30.15 -1.91 -3.60
CA GLU A 128 30.68 -1.38 -4.86
C GLU A 128 32.04 -0.70 -4.69
N GLY A 129 32.28 -0.04 -3.56
CA GLY A 129 33.56 0.60 -3.31
C GLY A 129 34.72 -0.38 -3.14
N ILE A 130 34.42 -1.60 -2.67
CA ILE A 130 35.41 -2.67 -2.51
C ILE A 130 35.66 -3.38 -3.84
N LEU A 131 34.63 -3.46 -4.70
CA LEU A 131 34.75 -4.02 -6.05
C LEU A 131 35.77 -3.23 -6.86
N ASP A 132 35.63 -1.90 -6.92
CA ASP A 132 36.52 -1.03 -7.70
C ASP A 132 37.98 -1.19 -7.28
N GLU A 133 38.24 -1.23 -5.96
CA GLU A 133 39.59 -1.43 -5.42
C GLU A 133 40.17 -2.80 -5.80
N MET A 134 39.37 -3.87 -5.79
CA MET A 134 39.82 -5.21 -6.15
C MET A 134 39.99 -5.41 -7.66
N LEU A 135 39.17 -4.74 -8.47
CA LEU A 135 39.30 -4.72 -9.93
C LEU A 135 40.59 -4.02 -10.39
N GLU A 136 41.03 -2.98 -9.67
CA GLU A 136 42.33 -2.33 -9.93
C GLU A 136 43.55 -3.22 -9.59
N GLU A 137 43.41 -4.14 -8.63
CA GLU A 137 44.50 -5.02 -8.17
C GLU A 137 44.61 -6.32 -9.01
N LEU A 138 43.52 -6.77 -9.62
CA LEU A 138 43.47 -7.99 -10.44
C LEU A 138 43.93 -7.73 -11.89
N PRO A 139 44.74 -8.63 -12.48
CA PRO A 139 45.12 -8.50 -13.89
C PRO A 139 43.89 -8.67 -14.80
N GLU A 140 43.65 -7.66 -15.65
CA GLU A 140 42.48 -7.58 -16.54
C GLU A 140 42.24 -8.87 -17.35
N GLU A 141 43.31 -9.52 -17.87
CA GLU A 141 43.18 -10.74 -18.66
C GLU A 141 42.58 -11.92 -17.87
N VAL A 142 42.95 -12.07 -16.59
CA VAL A 142 42.45 -13.17 -15.75
C VAL A 142 40.99 -12.92 -15.38
N LEU A 143 40.65 -11.66 -15.09
CA LEU A 143 39.28 -11.25 -14.83
C LEU A 143 38.40 -11.48 -16.06
N GLU A 144 38.87 -11.09 -17.25
CA GLU A 144 38.12 -11.27 -18.50
C GLU A 144 37.85 -12.74 -18.81
N ASP A 145 38.84 -13.61 -18.66
CA ASP A 145 38.67 -15.04 -18.88
C ASP A 145 37.64 -15.64 -17.91
N THR A 146 37.69 -15.28 -16.62
CA THR A 146 36.70 -15.76 -15.63
C THR A 146 35.28 -15.26 -15.89
N LEU A 147 35.10 -13.99 -16.28
CA LEU A 147 33.79 -13.43 -16.60
C LEU A 147 33.22 -14.04 -17.88
N ASN A 148 34.05 -14.27 -18.90
CA ASN A 148 33.63 -14.89 -20.14
C ASN A 148 33.19 -16.34 -19.94
N GLU A 149 33.87 -17.12 -19.10
CA GLU A 149 33.47 -18.50 -18.77
C GLU A 149 32.09 -18.52 -18.10
N MET A 150 31.86 -17.69 -17.09
CA MET A 150 30.56 -17.59 -16.40
C MET A 150 29.43 -17.11 -17.33
N LEU A 151 29.70 -16.12 -18.20
CA LEU A 151 28.74 -15.67 -19.21
C LEU A 151 28.34 -16.80 -20.16
N THR A 152 29.30 -17.61 -20.61
CA THR A 152 28.99 -18.75 -21.49
C THR A 152 28.16 -19.81 -20.79
N ASP A 153 28.43 -20.07 -19.51
CA ASP A 153 27.64 -21.02 -18.71
C ASP A 153 26.21 -20.51 -18.50
N GLU A 154 26.02 -19.22 -18.21
CA GLU A 154 24.68 -18.60 -18.12
C GLU A 154 23.90 -18.68 -19.43
N GLU A 155 24.53 -18.38 -20.57
CA GLU A 155 23.89 -18.49 -21.89
C GLU A 155 23.45 -19.93 -22.21
N ILE A 156 24.25 -20.92 -21.79
CA ILE A 156 23.92 -22.34 -21.95
C ILE A 156 22.74 -22.72 -21.06
N ILE A 157 22.70 -22.23 -19.82
CA ILE A 157 21.60 -22.49 -18.88
C ILE A 157 20.30 -21.84 -19.39
N GLN A 158 20.35 -20.60 -19.86
CA GLN A 158 19.18 -19.89 -20.39
C GLN A 158 18.59 -20.61 -21.62
N LYS A 159 19.43 -21.07 -22.56
CA LYS A 159 18.98 -21.84 -23.72
C LYS A 159 18.29 -23.15 -23.33
N LYS A 160 18.85 -23.89 -22.36
CA LYS A 160 18.23 -25.12 -21.85
C LYS A 160 16.87 -24.82 -21.21
N LEU A 161 16.78 -23.74 -20.44
CA LEU A 161 15.54 -23.34 -19.79
C LEU A 161 14.47 -22.95 -20.83
N GLU A 162 14.82 -22.21 -21.88
CA GLU A 162 13.92 -21.88 -22.99
C GLU A 162 13.45 -23.10 -23.78
N GLU A 163 14.30 -24.12 -23.94
CA GLU A 163 13.93 -25.40 -24.57
C GLU A 163 12.97 -26.22 -23.69
N GLU A 164 13.13 -26.20 -22.36
CA GLU A 164 12.30 -26.96 -21.40
C GLU A 164 10.97 -26.26 -21.02
N LEU A 165 10.91 -24.93 -21.12
CA LEU A 165 9.73 -24.10 -20.83
C LEU A 165 8.41 -24.60 -21.47
N PRO A 166 8.36 -24.91 -22.79
CA PRO A 166 7.13 -25.42 -23.41
C PRO A 166 6.70 -26.79 -22.86
N GLU A 167 7.64 -27.67 -22.50
CA GLU A 167 7.32 -28.98 -21.92
C GLU A 167 6.73 -28.85 -20.51
N ILE A 168 7.25 -27.93 -19.70
CA ILE A 168 6.73 -27.62 -18.35
C ILE A 168 5.29 -27.08 -18.43
N VAL A 169 5.03 -26.14 -19.35
CA VAL A 169 3.68 -25.57 -19.55
C VAL A 169 2.66 -26.63 -20.00
N GLU A 170 3.09 -27.61 -20.81
CA GLU A 170 2.22 -28.74 -21.19
C GLU A 170 1.94 -29.69 -20.01
N GLN A 171 2.94 -29.95 -19.16
CA GLN A 171 2.75 -30.75 -17.95
C GLN A 171 1.81 -30.09 -16.92
N GLU A 172 1.87 -28.78 -16.76
CA GLU A 172 0.94 -28.02 -15.90
C GLU A 172 -0.51 -28.14 -16.40
N LYS A 173 -0.73 -27.97 -17.72
CA LYS A 173 -2.07 -28.15 -18.30
C LYS A 173 -2.59 -29.58 -18.09
N LEU A 174 -1.73 -30.58 -18.22
CA LEU A 174 -2.11 -31.97 -18.03
C LEU A 174 -2.47 -32.27 -16.57
N THR A 175 -1.75 -31.69 -15.61
CA THR A 175 -2.03 -31.83 -14.18
C THR A 175 -3.32 -31.11 -13.77
N GLU A 176 -3.58 -29.91 -14.29
CA GLU A 176 -4.86 -29.22 -14.10
C GLU A 176 -6.03 -30.05 -14.64
N MET A 177 -5.92 -30.55 -15.88
CA MET A 177 -6.94 -31.43 -16.47
C MET A 177 -7.18 -32.70 -15.66
N PHE A 178 -6.16 -33.23 -14.99
CA PHE A 178 -6.28 -34.41 -14.13
C PHE A 178 -6.96 -34.08 -12.80
N LEU A 179 -6.63 -32.95 -12.18
CA LEU A 179 -7.25 -32.47 -10.93
C LEU A 179 -8.74 -32.20 -11.14
N ASP A 180 -9.10 -31.54 -12.25
CA ASP A 180 -10.49 -31.25 -12.61
C ASP A 180 -11.32 -32.53 -12.80
N ARG A 181 -10.71 -33.60 -13.33
CA ARG A 181 -11.38 -34.90 -13.48
C ARG A 181 -11.54 -35.66 -12.18
N GLN A 182 -10.66 -35.42 -11.20
CA GLN A 182 -10.73 -36.04 -9.88
C GLN A 182 -11.58 -35.24 -8.88
N TYR A 183 -11.84 -33.97 -9.15
CA TYR A 183 -12.66 -33.14 -8.30
C TYR A 183 -14.12 -33.60 -8.33
N VAL A 184 -14.56 -34.18 -7.23
CA VAL A 184 -15.99 -34.40 -6.95
C VAL A 184 -16.43 -33.30 -5.99
N PRO A 185 -17.36 -32.40 -6.38
CA PRO A 185 -17.92 -31.41 -5.48
C PRO A 185 -18.53 -32.12 -4.27
N PHE A 186 -18.13 -31.72 -3.06
CA PHE A 186 -18.58 -32.36 -1.82
C PHE A 186 -20.08 -32.14 -1.53
N ASP A 187 -20.76 -31.30 -2.33
CA ASP A 187 -22.11 -30.83 -2.09
C ASP A 187 -23.13 -31.53 -3.02
N ILE A 188 -23.24 -32.85 -2.89
CA ILE A 188 -24.44 -33.58 -3.29
C ILE A 188 -25.30 -33.69 -2.03
N LYS A 189 -26.28 -32.80 -1.90
CA LYS A 189 -27.35 -32.93 -0.91
C LYS A 189 -28.05 -34.27 -1.10
N ALA A 190 -27.82 -35.20 -0.19
CA ALA A 190 -28.69 -36.35 0.06
C ALA A 190 -29.76 -35.96 1.10
#